data_AF-A0A849V1B7-F1
#
_entry.id   AF-A0A849V1B7-F1
#
_cell.length_a   1.000
_cell.length_b   1.000
_cell.length_c   1.000
_cell.angle_alpha   90.00
_cell.angle_beta   90.00
_cell.angle_gamma   90.00
#
_symmetry.space_group_name_H-M   'P 1'
#
loop_
_entity.id
_entity.type
_entity.pdbx_description
1 polymer ?
#
loop_
_entity_poly.entity_id
_entity_poly.type
_entity_poly.pdbx_seq_one_letter_code
_entity_poly.pdbx_strand_id
1 'polypeptide(L)'
;MLVLAKLAALGIVIWFYMTADKIGEPPVKWAVIGFIGYLLAYLLVNYTVAAYLMGIVAKKSTAIIVISQIPALCGLAAGYLIRKKLLSNSRAAK
;
A
#
# COMPACT_ATOMS: atom_id res chain seq x y z
N MET A 1 8.48 14.42 6.13
CA MET A 1 8.07 13.07 6.58
C MET A 1 7.56 12.25 5.38
N LEU A 2 8.46 11.71 4.55
CA LEU A 2 8.08 10.96 3.33
C LEU A 2 8.93 9.72 3.08
N VAL A 3 9.99 9.50 3.86
CA VAL A 3 10.94 8.41 3.63
C VAL A 3 10.29 7.04 3.88
N LEU A 4 9.48 6.92 4.94
CA LEU A 4 8.84 5.65 5.29
C LEU A 4 7.77 5.24 4.26
N ALA A 5 6.98 6.19 3.77
CA ALA A 5 6.00 5.94 2.72
C ALA A 5 6.69 5.56 1.39
N LYS A 6 7.81 6.21 1.04
CA LYS A 6 8.61 5.86 -0.14
C LYS A 6 9.23 4.47 -0.02
N LEU A 7 9.78 4.11 1.13
CA LEU A 7 10.33 2.77 1.39
C LEU A 7 9.24 1.70 1.38
N ALA A 8 8.07 1.98 1.96
CA ALA A 8 6.92 1.07 1.90
C ALA A 8 6.43 0.86 0.46
N ALA A 9 6.31 1.93 -0.32
CA ALA A 9 5.93 1.84 -1.73
C ALA A 9 6.95 1.02 -2.54
N LEU A 10 8.25 1.28 -2.36
CA LEU A 10 9.31 0.53 -3.02
C LEU A 10 9.33 -0.94 -2.59
N GLY A 11 9.15 -1.20 -1.30
CA GLY A 11 9.03 -2.54 -0.74
C GLY A 11 7.86 -3.32 -1.35
N ILE A 12 6.69 -2.70 -1.53
CA ILE A 12 5.54 -3.32 -2.19
C ILE A 12 5.85 -3.66 -3.65
N VAL A 13 6.46 -2.74 -4.40
CA VAL A 13 6.84 -2.97 -5.81
C VAL A 13 7.78 -4.16 -5.92
N ILE A 14 8.87 -4.17 -5.13
CA ILE A 14 9.85 -5.26 -5.11
C ILE A 14 9.17 -6.58 -4.70
N TRP A 15 8.30 -6.53 -3.70
CA TRP A 15 7.64 -7.73 -3.19
C TRP A 15 6.67 -8.35 -4.20
N PHE A 16 5.91 -7.53 -4.92
CA PHE A 16 5.05 -7.98 -6.01
C PHE A 16 5.87 -8.51 -7.19
N TYR A 17 6.96 -7.83 -7.55
CA TYR A 17 7.87 -8.26 -8.61
C TYR A 17 8.47 -9.64 -8.33
N MET A 18 9.11 -9.82 -7.16
CA MET A 18 9.69 -11.11 -6.76
C MET A 18 8.64 -12.22 -6.64
N THR A 19 7.40 -11.89 -6.26
CA THR A 19 6.33 -12.88 -6.14
C THR A 19 5.89 -13.39 -7.52
N ALA A 20 5.72 -12.49 -8.48
CA ALA A 20 5.30 -12.84 -9.84
C ALA A 20 6.38 -13.64 -10.58
N ASP A 21 7.64 -13.24 -10.42
CA ASP A 21 8.80 -13.93 -10.98
C ASP A 21 8.85 -15.41 -10.53
N LYS A 22 8.63 -15.66 -9.24
CA LYS A 22 8.57 -17.03 -8.68
C LYS A 22 7.43 -17.90 -9.22
N ILE A 23 6.38 -17.29 -9.78
CA ILE A 23 5.18 -17.99 -10.25
C ILE A 23 5.18 -18.14 -11.77
N GLY A 24 6.14 -17.49 -12.46
CA GLY A 24 6.22 -17.45 -13.92
C GLY A 24 5.21 -16.47 -14.56
N GLU A 25 4.67 -15.54 -13.78
CA GLU A 25 3.78 -14.47 -14.25
C GLU A 25 4.58 -13.21 -14.60
N PRO A 26 4.10 -12.34 -15.51
CA PRO A 26 4.81 -11.15 -15.93
C PRO A 26 5.02 -10.18 -14.74
N PRO A 27 6.28 -10.01 -14.26
CA PRO A 27 6.54 -9.41 -12.96
C PRO A 27 6.31 -7.89 -12.95
N VAL A 28 6.51 -7.23 -14.09
CA VAL A 28 6.19 -5.81 -14.28
C VAL A 28 4.69 -5.55 -14.12
N LYS A 29 3.83 -6.44 -14.65
CA LYS A 29 2.36 -6.28 -14.56
C LYS A 29 1.89 -6.34 -13.11
N TRP A 30 2.42 -7.29 -12.34
CA TRP A 30 2.11 -7.43 -10.92
C TRP A 30 2.64 -6.26 -10.09
N ALA A 31 3.87 -5.81 -10.36
CA ALA A 31 4.47 -4.65 -9.70
C ALA A 31 3.62 -3.38 -9.91
N VAL A 32 3.14 -3.15 -11.13
CA VAL A 32 2.25 -2.01 -11.45
C VAL A 32 0.91 -2.13 -10.72
N ILE A 33 0.29 -3.32 -10.69
CA ILE A 33 -0.97 -3.53 -9.95
C ILE A 33 -0.79 -3.28 -8.44
N GLY A 34 0.30 -3.76 -7.85
CA GLY A 34 0.63 -3.52 -6.45
C GLY A 34 0.86 -2.05 -6.15
N PHE A 35 1.56 -1.33 -7.03
CA PHE A 35 1.79 0.11 -6.90
C PHE A 35 0.50 0.92 -7.01
N ILE A 36 -0.34 0.65 -8.01
CA ILE A 36 -1.63 1.32 -8.17
C ILE A 36 -2.54 1.06 -6.98
N GLY A 37 -2.56 -0.18 -6.46
CA GLY A 37 -3.32 -0.54 -5.27
C GLY A 37 -2.86 0.20 -4.02
N TYR A 38 -1.54 0.31 -3.81
CA TYR A 38 -0.96 1.12 -2.74
C TYR A 38 -1.37 2.59 -2.88
N LEU A 39 -1.25 3.16 -4.08
CA LEU A 39 -1.54 4.57 -4.36
C LEU A 39 -3.02 4.90 -4.09
N LEU A 40 -3.94 4.05 -4.56
CA LEU A 40 -5.38 4.20 -4.33
C LEU A 40 -5.73 4.13 -2.85
N ALA A 41 -5.21 3.13 -2.13
CA ALA A 41 -5.44 2.98 -0.70
C ALA A 41 -4.84 4.14 0.11
N TYR A 42 -3.64 4.60 -0.26
CA TYR A 42 -3.00 5.76 0.35
C TYR A 42 -3.84 7.02 0.16
N LEU A 43 -4.25 7.33 -1.07
CA LEU A 43 -5.09 8.50 -1.37
C LEU A 43 -6.43 8.43 -0.63
N LEU A 44 -7.11 7.29 -0.68
CA LEU A 44 -8.40 7.11 -0.03
C LEU A 44 -8.31 7.39 1.46
N VAL A 45 -7.35 6.78 2.15
CA VAL A 45 -7.17 6.93 3.61
C VAL A 45 -6.65 8.31 3.96
N ASN A 46 -5.81 8.92 3.13
CA ASN A 46 -5.32 10.27 3.35
C ASN A 46 -6.46 11.32 3.29
N TYR A 47 -7.33 11.22 2.28
CA TYR A 47 -8.42 12.18 2.08
C TYR A 47 -9.64 11.95 2.99
N THR A 48 -9.86 10.72 3.45
CA THR A 48 -10.98 10.40 4.34
C THR A 48 -10.53 10.44 5.80
N VAL A 49 -9.74 9.44 6.20
CA VAL A 49 -9.37 9.18 7.60
C VAL A 49 -8.37 10.21 8.10
N ALA A 50 -7.27 10.45 7.39
CA ALA A 50 -6.22 11.34 7.88
C ALA A 50 -6.71 12.81 7.92
N ALA A 51 -7.46 13.26 6.92
CA ALA A 51 -8.07 14.59 6.91
C ALA A 51 -9.07 14.79 8.05
N TYR A 52 -9.95 13.80 8.29
CA TYR A 52 -10.91 13.86 9.39
C TYR A 52 -10.22 13.85 10.77
N LEU A 53 -9.25 12.96 10.97
CA LEU A 53 -8.50 12.89 12.23
C LEU A 53 -7.66 14.15 12.47
N MET A 54 -7.05 14.74 11.44
CA MET A 54 -6.30 15.99 11.58
C MET A 54 -7.18 17.16 12.04
N GLY A 55 -8.43 17.22 11.57
CA GLY A 55 -9.40 18.22 12.02
C GLY A 55 -9.77 18.11 13.50
N ILE A 56 -9.73 16.90 14.07
CA ILE A 56 -10.04 16.64 15.48
C ILE A 56 -8.81 16.84 16.38
N VAL A 57 -7.61 16.62 15.85
CA VAL A 57 -6.38 16.43 16.63
C VAL A 57 -5.45 17.66 16.65
N ALA A 58 -5.90 18.80 16.12
CA ALA A 58 -5.13 20.02 15.81
C ALA A 58 -4.23 20.64 16.91
N LYS A 59 -4.15 20.10 18.13
CA LYS A 59 -3.37 20.66 19.26
C LYS A 59 -2.25 19.77 19.83
N LYS A 60 -2.02 18.54 19.35
CA LYS A 60 -0.93 17.68 19.88
C LYS A 60 0.02 17.18 18.78
N SER A 61 1.26 17.67 18.80
CA SER A 61 2.33 17.33 17.82
C SER A 61 2.55 15.83 17.67
N THR A 62 2.46 15.04 18.74
CA THR A 62 2.65 13.58 18.70
C THR A 62 1.59 12.87 17.86
N ALA A 63 0.36 13.38 17.88
CA ALA A 63 -0.76 12.75 17.21
C ALA A 63 -0.76 13.04 15.69
N ILE A 64 -0.20 14.18 15.27
CA ILE A 64 0.04 14.49 13.84
C ILE A 64 1.02 13.47 13.23
N ILE A 65 2.07 13.09 13.97
CA ILE A 65 3.06 12.10 13.51
C ILE A 65 2.40 10.74 13.30
N VAL A 66 1.56 10.28 14.24
CA VAL A 66 0.85 9.00 14.13
C VAL A 66 -0.13 9.01 12.96
N ILE A 67 -0.93 10.08 12.81
CA ILE A 67 -1.91 10.20 11.73
C ILE A 67 -1.24 10.17 10.36
N SER A 68 -0.04 10.76 10.22
CA SER A 68 0.71 10.75 8.96
C SER A 68 1.13 9.36 8.48
N GLN A 69 1.20 8.37 9.38
CA GLN A 69 1.58 6.99 9.03
C GLN A 69 0.39 6.07 8.73
N ILE A 70 -0.83 6.44 9.12
CA ILE A 70 -2.04 5.64 8.88
C ILE A 70 -2.24 5.34 7.38
N PRO A 71 -2.12 6.31 6.45
CA PRO A 71 -2.27 6.02 5.03
C PRO A 71 -1.22 5.03 4.49
N ALA A 72 0.01 5.10 5.00
CA ALA A 72 1.09 4.21 4.57
C ALA A 72 0.87 2.76 5.04
N LEU A 73 0.40 2.57 6.27
CA LEU A 73 0.04 1.26 6.81
C LEU A 73 -1.17 0.66 6.09
N CYS A 74 -2.19 1.46 5.80
CA CYS A 74 -3.33 1.01 5.01
C CYS A 74 -2.95 0.63 3.57
N GLY A 75 -2.05 1.39 2.94
CA GLY A 75 -1.50 1.04 1.63
C GLY A 75 -0.78 -0.31 1.64
N LEU A 76 0.00 -0.60 2.69
CA LEU A 76 0.64 -1.91 2.89
C LEU A 76 -0.38 -3.04 3.05
N ALA A 77 -1.41 -2.84 3.87
CA ALA A 77 -2.48 -3.82 4.06
C ALA A 77 -3.25 -4.09 2.75
N ALA A 78 -3.55 -3.05 1.97
CA ALA A 78 -4.16 -3.18 0.66
C ALA A 78 -3.26 -3.97 -0.30
N GLY A 79 -1.96 -3.66 -0.34
CA GLY A 79 -0.96 -4.42 -1.11
C GLY A 79 -0.94 -5.90 -0.71
N TYR A 80 -0.99 -6.22 0.58
CA TYR A 80 -1.07 -7.60 1.06
C TYR A 80 -2.32 -8.34 0.55
N LEU A 81 -3.48 -7.70 0.60
CA LEU A 81 -4.74 -8.27 0.12
C LEU A 81 -4.76 -8.48 -1.39
N ILE A 82 -4.27 -7.49 -2.15
CA ILE A 82 -4.15 -7.59 -3.61
C ILE A 82 -3.22 -8.73 -3.99
N ARG A 83 -2.07 -8.87 -3.32
CA ARG A 83 -1.14 -9.99 -3.53
C ARG A 83 -1.84 -11.32 -3.30
N LYS A 84 -2.55 -11.47 -2.18
CA LYS A 84 -3.29 -12.71 -1.87
C LYS A 84 -4.33 -13.04 -2.94
N LYS A 85 -5.04 -12.03 -3.45
CA LYS A 85 -6.05 -12.21 -4.52
C LYS A 85 -5.41 -12.59 -5.86
N LEU A 86 -4.31 -11.94 -6.25
CA LEU A 86 -3.57 -12.27 -7.47
C LEU A 86 -3.01 -13.70 -7.42
N LEU A 87 -2.45 -14.11 -6.27
CA LEU A 87 -1.98 -15.48 -6.04
C LEU A 87 -3.10 -16.52 -6.20
N SER A 88 -4.28 -16.24 -5.63
CA SER A 88 -5.44 -17.12 -5.77
C SER A 88 -5.90 -17.22 -7.22
N ASN A 89 -5.87 -16.11 -7.96
CA ASN A 89 -6.32 -16.07 -9.36
C ASN A 89 -5.35 -16.81 -10.29
N SER A 90 -4.04 -16.61 -10.15
CA SER A 90 -3.05 -17.37 -10.93
C SER A 90 -3.06 -18.87 -10.61
N ARG A 91 -3.41 -19.26 -9.38
CA ARG A 91 -3.58 -20.68 -9.03
C ARG A 91 -4.86 -21.29 -9.60
N ALA A 92 -5.92 -20.50 -9.75
CA ALA A 92 -7.18 -20.95 -10.35
C ALA A 92 -7.15 -21.02 -11.89
N ALA A 93 -6.20 -20.33 -12.52
CA ALA A 93 -6.02 -20.30 -13.98
C ALA A 93 -5.08 -21.41 -14.50
N LYS A 94 -4.52 -22.24 -13.61
CA LYS A 94 -3.61 -23.36 -13.92
C LYS A 94 -4.31 -24.68 -13.65
#